data_AF-A0A7S3T040-F1
#
_entry.id   AF-A0A7S3T040-F1
#
_cell.length_a   1.000
_cell.length_b   1.000
_cell.length_c   1.000
_cell.angle_alpha   90.00
_cell.angle_beta   90.00
_cell.angle_gamma   90.00
#
_symmetry.space_group_name_H-M   'P 1'
#
loop_
_entity.id
_entity.type
_entity.pdbx_description
1 polymer ?
#
loop_
_entity_poly.entity_id
_entity_poly.type
_entity_poly.pdbx_seq_one_letter_code
_entity_poly.pdbx_strand_id
1 'polypeptide(L)'
;GYCIPRKGMCNGFRNCKDGSDEAVCKEKKMKPNPAYYAPAKSCSIKQRLKLRKGMGDDKTFRCEDGYCTHITGKCNGFKNCIDGSDEFDCFGKKKAKGKEETIMVIKYTKRWPHCSNIRCFGNTKVEDANKYCLSDARCDGFSFTASKLRRGRGGGCYKTKCKVDRIRGYGRGSHGYIVKMKKMPIATCKDLQVSYPVWGSAARGLDFSPYTRNLHWMGCMGNGCKRDKFYCRDTPSSLEFGASGKTPGALRALLDDGLPTFHRGCCSGNNPDSVCNTPQKVADVEKLCQDLGYLGGKVIAAQKTSSTCPEVTWTTQENKPGKWFSKFDTPSSFGFKYKCEGIDLDEDSDVELGVQMGMKKVSEWTDTEEVCASQLPTKPWGDCAKEKSDKIGIQITYKSGYYAFAVYEGVAEKWGKSFDDLKAKMIRGWFQSSPEGALHYLDYKSPSSGTYYPIAWSKVGNLWSENFDVTSRPEGCSDGKAQKKGWGNVKFQLYCKVKEEEKEEVQ
;
A
#
# COMPACT_ATOMS: atom_id res chain seq x y z
N GLY A 1 -44.46 16.02 34.24
CA GLY A 1 -43.42 16.38 33.25
C GLY A 1 -43.05 17.83 33.42
N TYR A 2 -41.82 18.20 33.08
CA TYR A 2 -41.35 19.60 33.11
C TYR A 2 -41.26 20.14 31.69
N CYS A 3 -41.70 21.37 31.47
CA CYS A 3 -41.56 22.03 30.17
C CYS A 3 -40.18 22.67 30.07
N ILE A 4 -39.48 22.38 28.98
CA ILE A 4 -38.23 23.07 28.63
C ILE A 4 -38.44 23.97 27.41
N PRO A 5 -37.69 25.07 27.28
CA PRO A 5 -37.66 25.83 26.03
C PRO A 5 -37.26 24.94 24.85
N ARG A 6 -37.76 25.18 23.65
CA ARG A 6 -37.43 24.36 22.46
C ARG A 6 -35.93 24.24 22.16
N LYS A 7 -35.14 25.26 22.54
CA LYS A 7 -33.66 25.26 22.48
C LYS A 7 -32.97 24.29 23.44
N GLY A 8 -33.72 23.77 24.40
CA GLY A 8 -33.31 22.76 25.38
C GLY A 8 -33.43 21.33 24.87
N MET A 9 -33.95 21.13 23.66
CA MET A 9 -34.15 19.80 23.07
C MET A 9 -33.00 19.48 22.11
N CYS A 10 -32.41 18.28 22.23
CA CYS A 10 -31.32 17.78 21.38
C CYS A 10 -30.07 18.68 21.31
N ASN A 11 -29.74 19.35 22.42
CA ASN A 11 -28.62 20.29 22.46
C ASN A 11 -27.37 19.73 23.15
N GLY A 12 -27.37 18.43 23.48
CA GLY A 12 -26.26 17.74 24.13
C GLY A 12 -26.20 17.92 25.65
N PHE A 13 -27.09 18.72 26.24
CA PHE A 13 -27.20 18.92 27.68
C PHE A 13 -28.48 18.29 28.20
N ARG A 14 -28.40 17.63 29.36
CA ARG A 14 -29.55 17.03 30.02
C ARG A 14 -30.39 18.11 30.70
N ASN A 15 -31.24 18.80 29.94
CA ASN A 15 -32.15 19.84 30.42
C ASN A 15 -33.39 19.26 31.12
N CYS A 16 -33.85 18.05 30.77
CA CYS A 16 -34.83 17.32 31.58
C CYS A 16 -34.13 16.40 32.59
N LYS A 17 -34.68 16.28 33.81
CA LYS A 17 -34.10 15.42 34.88
C LYS A 17 -33.97 13.95 34.46
N ASP A 18 -34.88 13.48 33.61
CA ASP A 18 -34.89 12.13 33.04
C ASP A 18 -34.06 12.02 31.74
N GLY A 19 -33.57 13.12 31.17
CA GLY A 19 -32.82 13.16 29.92
C GLY A 19 -33.66 12.85 28.68
N SER A 20 -34.99 12.94 28.79
CA SER A 20 -35.92 12.71 27.69
C SER A 20 -35.71 13.65 26.51
N ASP A 21 -35.26 14.87 26.80
CA ASP A 21 -34.91 15.93 25.85
C ASP A 21 -33.76 15.59 24.91
N GLU A 22 -32.86 14.69 25.33
CA GLU A 22 -31.75 14.18 24.52
C GLU A 22 -32.01 12.75 24.00
N ALA A 23 -32.95 12.02 24.61
CA ALA A 23 -33.28 10.65 24.23
C ALA A 23 -34.10 10.55 22.94
N VAL A 24 -35.08 11.45 22.74
CA VAL A 24 -35.97 11.48 21.55
C VAL A 24 -35.19 11.74 20.25
N CYS A 25 -34.03 12.39 20.35
CA CYS A 25 -33.12 12.70 19.24
C CYS A 25 -32.46 11.45 18.64
N LYS A 26 -32.49 10.31 19.36
CA LYS A 26 -32.01 9.03 18.83
C LYS A 26 -32.93 8.48 17.73
N GLU A 27 -34.22 8.82 17.76
CA GLU A 27 -35.22 8.31 16.82
C GLU A 27 -35.55 9.27 15.66
N LYS A 28 -35.30 10.58 15.81
CA LYS A 28 -35.45 11.57 14.72
C LYS A 28 -34.12 11.98 14.09
N LYS A 29 -33.25 11.02 13.76
CA LYS A 29 -32.05 11.30 12.96
C LYS A 29 -32.44 11.52 11.50
N MET A 30 -32.47 12.77 11.04
CA MET A 30 -32.35 13.03 9.61
C MET A 30 -30.96 12.51 9.20
N LYS A 31 -30.94 11.46 8.37
CA LYS A 31 -29.70 10.74 8.06
C LYS A 31 -28.76 11.69 7.31
N PRO A 32 -27.47 11.78 7.68
CA PRO A 32 -26.48 12.47 6.88
C PRO A 32 -26.56 11.94 5.45
N ASN A 33 -26.60 12.84 4.47
CA ASN A 33 -26.69 12.47 3.06
C ASN A 33 -25.30 12.53 2.44
N PRO A 34 -24.64 11.39 2.18
CA PRO A 34 -23.29 11.37 1.59
C PRO A 34 -23.23 11.98 0.19
N ALA A 35 -24.37 12.21 -0.47
CA ALA A 35 -24.46 12.86 -1.77
C ALA A 35 -24.72 14.38 -1.69
N TYR A 36 -24.76 14.97 -0.50
CA TYR A 36 -24.98 16.42 -0.32
C TYR A 36 -23.65 17.18 -0.19
N TYR A 37 -23.26 17.94 -1.22
CA TYR A 37 -21.93 18.57 -1.32
C TYR A 37 -21.97 20.09 -1.52
N ALA A 38 -23.12 20.73 -1.30
CA ALA A 38 -23.23 22.18 -1.48
C ALA A 38 -22.49 22.94 -0.36
N PRO A 39 -21.65 23.94 -0.67
CA PRO A 39 -20.95 24.71 0.35
C PRO A 39 -21.92 25.51 1.22
N ALA A 40 -21.53 25.76 2.47
CA ALA A 40 -22.28 26.59 3.40
C ALA A 40 -22.43 28.01 2.83
N LYS A 41 -23.63 28.56 2.95
CA LYS A 41 -23.97 29.90 2.45
C LYS A 41 -24.18 30.85 3.63
N SER A 42 -24.24 32.15 3.36
CA SER A 42 -24.56 33.13 4.40
C SER A 42 -25.91 32.78 5.05
N CYS A 43 -25.92 32.70 6.38
CA CYS A 43 -27.14 32.46 7.13
C CYS A 43 -28.10 33.66 6.98
N SER A 44 -29.39 33.39 6.78
CA SER A 44 -30.41 34.43 6.87
C SER A 44 -30.50 35.03 8.29
N ILE A 45 -31.05 36.24 8.41
CA ILE A 45 -31.23 36.92 9.71
C ILE A 45 -32.00 36.02 10.70
N LYS A 46 -33.06 35.35 10.23
CA LYS A 46 -33.86 34.42 11.05
C LYS A 46 -33.06 33.20 11.54
N GLN A 47 -32.16 32.66 10.71
CA GLN A 47 -31.27 31.56 11.10
C GLN A 47 -30.21 32.02 12.11
N ARG A 48 -29.62 33.21 11.93
CA ARG A 48 -28.61 33.76 12.85
C ARG A 48 -29.15 34.03 14.26
N LEU A 49 -30.44 34.37 14.37
CA LEU A 49 -31.13 34.59 15.65
C LEU A 49 -31.51 33.29 16.37
N LYS A 50 -31.72 32.19 15.62
CA LYS A 50 -32.18 30.91 16.17
C LYS A 50 -31.06 29.90 16.41
N LEU A 51 -30.03 29.90 15.57
CA LEU A 51 -28.92 28.95 15.62
C LEU A 51 -27.66 29.67 16.10
N ARG A 52 -27.06 29.17 17.18
CA ARG A 52 -25.69 29.55 17.55
C ARG A 52 -24.68 28.89 16.60
N LYS A 53 -23.45 29.38 16.58
CA LYS A 53 -22.34 28.69 15.91
C LYS A 53 -22.18 27.28 16.50
N GLY A 54 -21.96 26.28 15.65
CA GLY A 54 -21.91 24.86 16.03
C GLY A 54 -23.27 24.19 16.28
N MET A 55 -24.39 24.91 16.11
CA MET A 55 -25.74 24.42 16.40
C MET A 55 -26.53 24.13 15.11
N GLY A 56 -27.36 23.08 15.14
CA GLY A 56 -28.30 22.77 14.06
C GLY A 56 -29.75 22.62 14.52
N ASP A 57 -30.67 22.78 13.58
CA ASP A 57 -32.09 22.43 13.72
C ASP A 57 -32.47 21.29 12.75
N ASP A 58 -33.75 21.10 12.49
CA ASP A 58 -34.29 20.04 11.60
C ASP A 58 -33.94 20.24 10.13
N LYS A 59 -33.38 21.38 9.71
CA LYS A 59 -33.11 21.70 8.29
C LYS A 59 -31.76 22.35 8.04
N THR A 60 -31.19 23.04 9.03
CA THR A 60 -30.01 23.88 8.88
C THR A 60 -29.01 23.58 9.98
N PHE A 61 -27.72 23.52 9.62
CA PHE A 61 -26.60 23.54 10.55
C PHE A 61 -25.82 24.84 10.37
N ARG A 62 -25.49 25.52 11.48
CA ARG A 62 -24.67 26.72 11.47
C ARG A 62 -23.23 26.38 11.89
N CYS A 63 -22.31 26.57 10.95
CA CYS A 63 -20.88 26.38 11.09
C CYS A 63 -20.25 27.32 12.15
N GLU A 64 -19.06 26.99 12.63
CA GLU A 64 -18.30 27.82 13.59
C GLU A 64 -17.76 29.11 12.95
N ASP A 65 -17.50 29.09 11.65
CA ASP A 65 -17.20 30.25 10.80
C ASP A 65 -18.41 31.20 10.66
N GLY A 66 -19.60 30.74 11.04
CA GLY A 66 -20.84 31.50 11.04
C GLY A 66 -21.70 31.37 9.79
N TYR A 67 -21.32 30.54 8.82
CA TYR A 67 -22.12 30.19 7.64
C TYR A 67 -23.13 29.07 7.96
N CYS A 68 -24.10 28.86 7.07
CA CYS A 68 -25.17 27.88 7.22
C CYS A 68 -25.18 26.87 6.07
N THR A 69 -25.23 25.59 6.41
CA THR A 69 -25.42 24.47 5.48
C THR A 69 -26.72 23.74 5.80
N HIS A 70 -27.20 22.89 4.89
CA HIS A 70 -28.35 22.03 5.16
C HIS A 70 -27.96 20.98 6.20
N ILE A 71 -28.88 20.60 7.09
CA ILE A 71 -28.58 19.67 8.19
C ILE A 71 -28.12 18.29 7.70
N THR A 72 -28.52 17.88 6.48
CA THR A 72 -28.02 16.63 5.87
C THR A 72 -26.55 16.69 5.48
N GLY A 73 -25.96 17.88 5.45
CA GLY A 73 -24.52 18.11 5.32
C GLY A 73 -23.74 17.92 6.62
N LYS A 74 -24.42 17.94 7.78
CA LYS A 74 -23.75 17.64 9.05
C LYS A 74 -23.39 16.15 9.10
N CYS A 75 -22.12 15.83 9.34
CA CYS A 75 -21.63 14.46 9.52
C CYS A 75 -21.87 13.54 8.32
N ASN A 76 -21.86 14.09 7.11
CA ASN A 76 -22.08 13.33 5.89
C ASN A 76 -20.77 12.89 5.22
N GLY A 77 -19.62 13.26 5.80
CA GLY A 77 -18.29 12.94 5.30
C GLY A 77 -17.75 13.99 4.32
N PHE A 78 -18.44 15.12 4.13
CA PHE A 78 -18.05 16.20 3.25
C PHE A 78 -17.99 17.52 4.05
N LYS A 79 -16.88 18.26 3.97
CA LYS A 79 -16.79 19.59 4.61
C LYS A 79 -17.62 20.60 3.82
N ASN A 80 -18.90 20.73 4.16
CA ASN A 80 -19.77 21.78 3.63
C ASN A 80 -19.44 23.14 4.28
N CYS A 81 -18.98 23.18 5.53
CA CYS A 81 -18.47 24.41 6.17
C CYS A 81 -17.04 24.72 5.72
N ILE A 82 -16.67 26.00 5.65
CA ILE A 82 -15.31 26.42 5.24
C ILE A 82 -14.29 25.95 6.29
N ASP A 83 -14.67 26.06 7.56
CA ASP A 83 -13.89 25.57 8.70
C ASP A 83 -14.02 24.05 8.95
N GLY A 84 -14.86 23.34 8.18
CA GLY A 84 -15.15 21.91 8.36
C GLY A 84 -15.88 21.55 9.65
N SER A 85 -16.50 22.52 10.33
CA SER A 85 -17.19 22.32 11.61
C SER A 85 -18.41 21.42 11.55
N ASP A 86 -19.00 21.24 10.37
CA ASP A 86 -20.07 20.29 10.10
C ASP A 86 -19.65 18.82 10.17
N GLU A 87 -18.34 18.54 10.11
CA GLU A 87 -17.76 17.21 10.23
C GLU A 87 -17.10 16.97 11.60
N PHE A 88 -17.34 17.87 12.56
CA PHE A 88 -16.95 17.72 13.96
C PHE A 88 -18.12 17.26 14.83
N ASP A 89 -17.79 16.54 15.90
CA ASP A 89 -18.74 16.05 16.92
C ASP A 89 -19.87 15.12 16.40
N CYS A 90 -19.52 14.25 15.45
CA CYS A 90 -20.44 13.32 14.81
C CYS A 90 -20.70 12.05 15.64
N PHE A 91 -21.66 12.10 16.55
CA PHE A 91 -22.13 10.93 17.30
C PHE A 91 -22.96 9.99 16.44
N GLY A 92 -22.29 9.22 15.58
CA GLY A 92 -22.97 8.19 14.79
C GLY A 92 -22.22 7.57 13.63
N LYS A 93 -21.06 8.06 13.22
CA LYS A 93 -20.20 7.36 12.24
C LYS A 93 -18.75 7.63 12.59
N LYS A 94 -18.01 6.53 12.82
CA LYS A 94 -16.55 6.56 12.98
C LYS A 94 -15.97 7.28 11.76
N LYS A 95 -15.22 8.36 12.00
CA LYS A 95 -14.28 8.90 11.01
C LYS A 95 -13.56 7.72 10.36
N ALA A 96 -13.50 7.68 9.03
CA ALA A 96 -12.58 6.83 8.31
C ALA A 96 -11.15 7.31 8.59
N LYS A 97 -10.68 7.11 9.83
CA LYS A 97 -9.28 6.79 10.04
C LYS A 97 -9.08 5.53 9.22
N GLY A 98 -8.13 5.52 8.28
CA GLY A 98 -7.58 4.28 7.76
C GLY A 98 -7.37 3.36 8.95
N LYS A 99 -8.25 2.37 9.11
CA LYS A 99 -8.11 1.43 10.21
C LYS A 99 -6.85 0.69 9.86
N GLU A 100 -5.86 0.84 10.73
CA GLU A 100 -4.74 -0.07 10.84
C GLU A 100 -5.34 -1.46 11.09
N GLU A 101 -5.74 -2.14 10.02
CA GLU A 101 -6.46 -3.40 10.08
C GLU A 101 -5.44 -4.44 10.50
N THR A 102 -5.48 -4.80 11.77
CA THR A 102 -4.56 -5.79 12.29
C THR A 102 -5.11 -7.16 11.92
N ILE A 103 -4.34 -7.94 11.16
CA ILE A 103 -4.66 -9.29 10.69
C ILE A 103 -3.79 -10.34 11.39
N MET A 104 -4.24 -11.60 11.36
CA MET A 104 -3.47 -12.73 11.84
C MET A 104 -2.85 -13.47 10.66
N VAL A 105 -1.53 -13.69 10.69
CA VAL A 105 -0.78 -14.34 9.61
C VAL A 105 0.03 -15.51 10.18
N ILE A 106 0.04 -16.65 9.49
CA ILE A 106 0.91 -17.77 9.87
C ILE A 106 2.36 -17.34 9.61
N LYS A 107 3.13 -17.10 10.67
CA LYS A 107 4.55 -16.76 10.58
C LYS A 107 5.40 -18.02 10.45
N TYR A 108 5.04 -19.06 11.21
CA TYR A 108 5.79 -20.31 11.31
C TYR A 108 4.86 -21.52 11.37
N THR A 109 5.25 -22.65 10.76
CA THR A 109 4.40 -23.84 10.67
C THR A 109 4.70 -24.93 11.70
N LYS A 110 5.97 -25.08 12.11
CA LYS A 110 6.42 -26.05 13.14
C LYS A 110 7.41 -25.45 14.14
N ARG A 111 7.40 -24.12 14.30
CA ARG A 111 8.20 -23.42 15.31
C ARG A 111 7.40 -22.30 15.96
N TRP A 112 7.70 -21.97 17.21
CA TRP A 112 7.11 -20.83 17.90
C TRP A 112 8.13 -20.18 18.85
N PRO A 113 8.10 -18.85 18.99
CA PRO A 113 9.03 -18.15 19.87
C PRO A 113 8.75 -18.46 21.35
N HIS A 114 9.82 -18.59 22.15
CA HIS A 114 9.77 -18.64 23.62
C HIS A 114 9.61 -17.25 24.25
N CYS A 115 8.86 -16.37 23.61
CA CYS A 115 8.37 -15.16 24.26
C CYS A 115 7.30 -15.50 25.31
N SER A 116 6.94 -14.51 26.12
CA SER A 116 6.10 -14.73 27.31
C SER A 116 4.70 -15.19 26.91
N ASN A 117 4.18 -16.21 27.60
CA ASN A 117 2.81 -16.64 27.41
C ASN A 117 1.88 -15.68 28.14
N ILE A 118 0.82 -15.22 27.46
CA ILE A 118 -0.31 -14.56 28.12
C ILE A 118 -1.18 -15.63 28.77
N ARG A 119 -1.62 -16.61 27.97
CA ARG A 119 -2.37 -17.79 28.42
C ARG A 119 -2.31 -18.90 27.37
N CYS A 120 -2.43 -20.14 27.81
CA CYS A 120 -2.53 -21.31 26.94
C CYS A 120 -3.97 -21.78 26.79
N PHE A 121 -4.24 -22.52 25.72
CA PHE A 121 -5.56 -23.01 25.35
C PHE A 121 -5.45 -24.35 24.61
N GLY A 122 -6.55 -25.11 24.58
CA GLY A 122 -6.65 -26.43 23.93
C GLY A 122 -8.02 -26.63 23.29
N ASN A 123 -8.08 -27.48 22.27
CA ASN A 123 -9.30 -27.79 21.51
C ASN A 123 -10.03 -26.55 20.94
N THR A 124 -9.29 -25.49 20.62
CA THR A 124 -9.82 -24.23 20.09
C THR A 124 -9.74 -24.24 18.58
N LYS A 125 -10.76 -23.74 17.88
CA LYS A 125 -10.68 -23.50 16.44
C LYS A 125 -9.69 -22.38 16.15
N VAL A 126 -8.86 -22.52 15.11
CA VAL A 126 -7.84 -21.51 14.81
C VAL A 126 -8.43 -20.12 14.55
N GLU A 127 -9.65 -20.06 14.01
CA GLU A 127 -10.39 -18.82 13.75
C GLU A 127 -10.80 -18.11 15.05
N ASP A 128 -11.18 -18.87 16.08
CA ASP A 128 -11.53 -18.32 17.39
C ASP A 128 -10.27 -17.85 18.13
N ALA A 129 -9.15 -18.56 17.95
CA ALA A 129 -7.86 -18.12 18.45
C ALA A 129 -7.38 -16.82 17.79
N ASN A 130 -7.58 -16.69 16.47
CA ASN A 130 -7.33 -15.46 15.73
C ASN A 130 -8.15 -14.30 16.29
N LYS A 131 -9.46 -14.46 16.44
CA LYS A 131 -10.35 -13.42 16.98
C LYS A 131 -9.92 -12.98 18.38
N TYR A 132 -9.58 -13.93 19.25
CA TYR A 132 -9.11 -13.61 20.59
C TYR A 132 -7.81 -12.80 20.55
N CYS A 133 -6.79 -13.24 19.81
CA CYS A 133 -5.53 -12.51 19.73
C CYS A 133 -5.70 -11.13 19.10
N LEU A 134 -6.59 -10.98 18.11
CA LEU A 134 -6.93 -9.68 17.54
C LEU A 134 -7.57 -8.73 18.56
N SER A 135 -8.42 -9.26 19.45
CA SER A 135 -9.08 -8.48 20.50
C SER A 135 -8.15 -8.07 21.65
N ASP A 136 -7.10 -8.83 21.96
CA ASP A 136 -6.17 -8.52 23.05
C ASP A 136 -4.99 -7.69 22.53
N ALA A 137 -4.86 -6.45 23.03
CA ALA A 137 -3.79 -5.52 22.64
C ALA A 137 -2.38 -6.03 23.02
N ARG A 138 -2.27 -6.93 23.99
CA ARG A 138 -0.99 -7.50 24.44
C ARG A 138 -0.55 -8.68 23.59
N CYS A 139 -1.46 -9.26 22.81
CA CYS A 139 -1.19 -10.43 22.00
C CYS A 139 -0.41 -10.03 20.73
N ASP A 140 0.86 -10.42 20.66
CA ASP A 140 1.68 -10.27 19.46
C ASP A 140 1.47 -11.45 18.48
N GLY A 141 0.87 -12.55 18.95
CA GLY A 141 0.62 -13.77 18.20
C GLY A 141 0.34 -14.95 19.12
N PHE A 142 0.25 -16.17 18.59
CA PHE A 142 0.06 -17.37 19.39
C PHE A 142 0.69 -18.60 18.75
N SER A 143 1.20 -19.52 19.58
CA SER A 143 1.53 -20.86 19.12
C SER A 143 0.27 -21.68 18.93
N PHE A 144 0.24 -22.58 17.95
CA PHE A 144 -0.93 -23.41 17.66
C PHE A 144 -0.52 -24.74 17.03
N THR A 145 -1.28 -25.82 17.26
CA THR A 145 -0.99 -27.15 16.73
C THR A 145 -0.63 -27.10 15.24
N ALA A 146 0.56 -27.59 14.90
CA ALA A 146 1.20 -27.36 13.60
C ALA A 146 0.36 -27.83 12.41
N SER A 147 -0.30 -28.99 12.54
CA SER A 147 -1.12 -29.58 11.48
C SER A 147 -2.49 -28.89 11.28
N LYS A 148 -2.86 -27.92 12.12
CA LYS A 148 -4.19 -27.29 12.16
C LYS A 148 -4.15 -25.75 12.04
N LEU A 149 -3.01 -25.18 11.68
CA LEU A 149 -2.80 -23.72 11.58
C LEU A 149 -3.69 -23.01 10.55
N ARG A 150 -4.14 -23.73 9.52
CA ARG A 150 -4.99 -23.17 8.46
C ARG A 150 -6.47 -23.40 8.74
N ARG A 151 -6.82 -24.56 9.30
CA ARG A 151 -8.20 -24.95 9.62
C ARG A 151 -8.21 -26.09 10.62
N GLY A 152 -9.16 -26.05 11.55
CA GLY A 152 -9.40 -27.13 12.50
C GLY A 152 -9.15 -26.73 13.95
N ARG A 153 -9.23 -27.71 14.85
CA ARG A 153 -9.08 -27.50 16.29
C ARG A 153 -7.70 -27.94 16.77
N GLY A 154 -7.11 -27.14 17.64
CA GLY A 154 -5.78 -27.38 18.19
C GLY A 154 -5.59 -26.67 19.53
N GLY A 155 -4.41 -26.82 20.09
CA GLY A 155 -3.98 -26.11 21.30
C GLY A 155 -2.74 -25.27 21.05
N GLY A 156 -2.40 -24.45 22.02
CA GLY A 156 -1.20 -23.63 22.03
C GLY A 156 -1.28 -22.48 23.03
N CYS A 157 -0.49 -21.43 22.86
CA CYS A 157 -0.43 -20.32 23.81
C CYS A 157 -0.36 -18.97 23.12
N TYR A 158 -1.21 -18.03 23.54
CA TYR A 158 -1.07 -16.62 23.16
C TYR A 158 0.21 -16.05 23.74
N LYS A 159 0.89 -15.25 22.95
CA LYS A 159 2.22 -14.75 23.23
C LYS A 159 2.26 -13.23 23.25
N THR A 160 3.13 -12.68 24.08
CA THR A 160 3.40 -11.25 24.21
C THR A 160 4.90 -11.00 24.29
N LYS A 161 5.34 -9.78 23.98
CA LYS A 161 6.74 -9.38 23.87
C LYS A 161 7.49 -10.20 22.82
N CYS A 162 6.85 -10.41 21.67
CA CYS A 162 7.38 -11.21 20.55
C CYS A 162 7.72 -10.36 19.32
N LYS A 163 7.71 -9.01 19.45
CA LYS A 163 8.10 -8.07 18.39
C LYS A 163 9.56 -8.25 17.95
N VAL A 164 10.41 -8.74 18.85
CA VAL A 164 11.75 -9.27 18.56
C VAL A 164 11.75 -10.73 19.02
N ASP A 165 11.62 -11.65 18.07
CA ASP A 165 11.33 -13.08 18.28
C ASP A 165 12.57 -13.93 18.59
N ARG A 166 13.79 -13.38 18.48
CA ARG A 166 15.06 -14.09 18.72
C ARG A 166 15.56 -14.10 20.17
N ILE A 167 14.94 -13.34 21.08
CA ILE A 167 15.52 -13.05 22.43
C ILE A 167 15.56 -14.28 23.36
N ARG A 168 14.65 -15.26 23.20
CA ARG A 168 14.53 -16.41 24.12
C ARG A 168 14.56 -17.78 23.43
N GLY A 169 14.94 -17.82 22.15
CA GLY A 169 14.93 -19.06 21.36
C GLY A 169 13.52 -19.53 20.93
N TYR A 170 13.44 -20.76 20.41
CA TYR A 170 12.24 -21.30 19.77
C TYR A 170 11.91 -22.73 20.17
N GLY A 171 10.63 -23.01 20.38
CA GLY A 171 10.09 -24.37 20.40
C GLY A 171 9.90 -24.90 18.97
N ARG A 172 9.93 -26.23 18.80
CA ARG A 172 9.85 -26.89 17.49
C ARG A 172 8.91 -28.11 17.49
N GLY A 173 8.45 -28.50 16.31
CA GLY A 173 7.75 -29.76 16.04
C GLY A 173 6.24 -29.71 16.27
N SER A 174 5.83 -29.57 17.53
CA SER A 174 4.41 -29.77 17.91
C SER A 174 3.46 -28.64 17.51
N HIS A 175 3.97 -27.40 17.43
CA HIS A 175 3.18 -26.20 17.14
C HIS A 175 3.85 -25.32 16.09
N GLY A 176 3.06 -24.54 15.36
CA GLY A 176 3.50 -23.36 14.62
C GLY A 176 3.20 -22.07 15.39
N TYR A 177 3.30 -20.93 14.71
CA TYR A 177 3.07 -19.60 15.29
C TYR A 177 2.33 -18.71 14.30
N ILE A 178 1.22 -18.13 14.76
CA ILE A 178 0.42 -17.15 14.03
C ILE A 178 0.65 -15.79 14.68
N VAL A 179 1.09 -14.80 13.91
CA VAL A 179 1.49 -13.47 14.39
C VAL A 179 0.43 -12.44 14.03
N LYS A 180 0.29 -11.43 14.89
CA LYS A 180 -0.56 -10.26 14.69
C LYS A 180 0.21 -9.21 13.88
N MET A 181 -0.26 -8.87 12.68
CA MET A 181 0.38 -7.91 11.76
C MET A 181 -0.57 -6.76 11.42
N LYS A 182 -0.01 -5.57 11.22
CA LYS A 182 -0.75 -4.41 10.74
C LYS A 182 -0.82 -4.46 9.21
N LYS A 183 -2.01 -4.55 8.62
CA LYS A 183 -2.24 -4.45 7.17
C LYS A 183 -2.18 -2.98 6.78
N MET A 184 -1.31 -2.63 5.82
CA MET A 184 -1.46 -1.38 5.08
C MET A 184 -2.50 -1.61 3.99
N PRO A 185 -3.59 -0.83 3.91
CA PRO A 185 -4.62 -1.06 2.92
C PRO A 185 -4.10 -0.69 1.52
N ILE A 186 -4.24 -1.61 0.56
CA ILE A 186 -4.14 -1.29 -0.87
C ILE A 186 -5.27 -0.31 -1.17
N ALA A 187 -4.92 0.88 -1.68
CA ALA A 187 -5.89 1.94 -1.91
C ALA A 187 -6.72 1.65 -3.17
N THR A 188 -8.04 1.61 -3.06
CA THR A 188 -8.96 1.45 -4.21
C THR A 188 -9.52 2.79 -4.69
N CYS A 189 -10.15 2.83 -5.86
CA CYS A 189 -10.88 4.02 -6.30
C CYS A 189 -11.91 4.47 -5.27
N LYS A 190 -12.56 3.55 -4.58
CA LYS A 190 -13.54 3.88 -3.54
C LYS A 190 -12.91 4.60 -2.35
N ASP A 191 -11.66 4.29 -2.02
CA ASP A 191 -10.94 4.90 -0.89
C ASP A 191 -10.41 6.29 -1.25
N LEU A 192 -10.04 6.48 -2.51
CA LEU A 192 -9.33 7.67 -2.99
C LEU A 192 -10.24 8.70 -3.65
N GLN A 193 -11.32 8.28 -4.31
CA GLN A 193 -12.07 9.16 -5.21
C GLN A 193 -12.87 10.21 -4.43
N VAL A 194 -12.58 11.47 -4.74
CA VAL A 194 -13.17 12.65 -4.09
C VAL A 194 -13.65 13.67 -5.13
N SER A 195 -14.51 14.59 -4.68
CA SER A 195 -14.83 15.79 -5.42
C SER A 195 -14.52 17.02 -4.58
N TYR A 196 -13.58 17.84 -5.04
CA TYR A 196 -13.09 19.02 -4.31
C TYR A 196 -13.45 20.33 -5.01
N PRO A 197 -13.77 21.42 -4.28
CA PRO A 197 -14.06 22.72 -4.86
C PRO A 197 -12.78 23.49 -5.23
N VAL A 198 -12.01 22.99 -6.19
CA VAL A 198 -10.76 23.63 -6.64
C VAL A 198 -11.11 24.88 -7.46
N TRP A 199 -10.60 26.04 -7.01
CA TRP A 199 -10.97 27.38 -7.49
C TRP A 199 -12.48 27.65 -7.46
N GLY A 200 -13.16 27.16 -6.41
CA GLY A 200 -14.60 27.38 -6.22
C GLY A 200 -15.49 26.59 -7.17
N SER A 201 -14.90 25.76 -8.03
CA SER A 201 -15.61 24.88 -8.96
C SER A 201 -15.39 23.42 -8.59
N ALA A 202 -16.42 22.59 -8.77
CA ALA A 202 -16.32 21.17 -8.46
C ALA A 202 -15.31 20.47 -9.39
N ALA A 203 -14.27 19.90 -8.82
CA ALA A 203 -13.28 19.05 -9.47
C ALA A 203 -13.53 17.57 -9.12
N ARG A 204 -13.09 16.64 -9.98
CA ARG A 204 -13.10 15.19 -9.73
C ARG A 204 -11.68 14.67 -9.73
N GLY A 205 -11.30 13.89 -8.73
CA GLY A 205 -9.95 13.36 -8.63
C GLY A 205 -9.79 12.35 -7.50
N LEU A 206 -8.54 12.05 -7.16
CA LEU A 206 -8.15 11.17 -6.06
C LEU A 206 -7.46 11.96 -4.96
N ASP A 207 -7.79 11.65 -3.70
CA ASP A 207 -7.12 12.17 -2.50
C ASP A 207 -6.03 11.21 -2.04
N PHE A 208 -4.79 11.68 -2.08
CA PHE A 208 -3.59 10.96 -1.70
C PHE A 208 -3.04 11.39 -0.33
N SER A 209 -3.65 12.40 0.31
CA SER A 209 -3.21 12.89 1.63
C SER A 209 -3.17 11.81 2.72
N PRO A 210 -4.02 10.75 2.71
CA PRO A 210 -3.92 9.70 3.72
C PRO A 210 -2.74 8.73 3.50
N TYR A 211 -2.16 8.72 2.30
CA TYR A 211 -1.20 7.71 1.85
C TYR A 211 0.19 8.28 1.60
N THR A 212 0.28 9.58 1.32
CA THR A 212 1.52 10.23 0.90
C THR A 212 1.87 11.38 1.84
N ARG A 213 3.14 11.80 1.82
CA ARG A 213 3.57 13.02 2.49
C ARG A 213 3.57 14.18 1.51
N ASN A 214 2.67 15.15 1.72
CA ASN A 214 2.59 16.43 1.02
C ASN A 214 2.02 16.40 -0.42
N LEU A 215 1.51 15.27 -0.89
CA LEU A 215 0.66 15.22 -2.09
C LEU A 215 -0.79 15.02 -1.65
N HIS A 216 -1.62 16.02 -1.92
CA HIS A 216 -3.00 15.99 -1.47
C HIS A 216 -3.90 15.37 -2.51
N TRP A 217 -3.87 15.87 -3.74
CA TRP A 217 -4.90 15.54 -4.72
C TRP A 217 -4.38 15.54 -6.13
N MET A 218 -4.92 14.67 -6.98
CA MET A 218 -4.78 14.77 -8.44
C MET A 218 -6.13 14.57 -9.15
N GLY A 219 -6.44 15.38 -10.16
CA GLY A 219 -7.71 15.24 -10.87
C GLY A 219 -8.02 16.28 -11.95
N CYS A 220 -9.25 16.25 -12.45
CA CYS A 220 -9.80 17.20 -13.42
C CYS A 220 -10.69 18.24 -12.75
N MET A 221 -10.33 19.50 -12.92
CA MET A 221 -11.02 20.65 -12.31
C MET A 221 -11.73 21.55 -13.32
N GLY A 222 -11.77 21.20 -14.61
CA GLY A 222 -12.33 22.04 -15.67
C GLY A 222 -11.33 23.00 -16.32
N ASN A 223 -10.15 23.20 -15.71
CA ASN A 223 -8.99 23.84 -16.32
C ASN A 223 -7.91 22.79 -16.62
N GLY A 224 -7.52 22.64 -17.88
CA GLY A 224 -6.79 21.45 -18.36
C GLY A 224 -7.79 20.41 -18.85
N CYS A 225 -8.11 19.41 -18.01
CA CYS A 225 -9.16 18.44 -18.32
C CYS A 225 -10.55 18.78 -17.76
N LYS A 226 -11.58 18.46 -18.56
CA LYS A 226 -12.99 18.59 -18.15
C LYS A 226 -13.32 17.61 -17.03
N ARG A 227 -14.17 18.04 -16.09
CA ARG A 227 -14.53 17.27 -14.88
C ARG A 227 -15.10 15.88 -15.17
N ASP A 228 -15.95 15.76 -16.19
CA ASP A 228 -16.58 14.51 -16.62
C ASP A 228 -15.61 13.54 -17.31
N LYS A 229 -14.41 14.01 -17.66
CA LYS A 229 -13.37 13.18 -18.27
C LYS A 229 -12.51 12.44 -17.24
N PHE A 230 -12.54 12.85 -15.98
CA PHE A 230 -11.83 12.11 -14.93
C PHE A 230 -12.40 10.71 -14.75
N TYR A 231 -11.53 9.71 -14.67
CA TYR A 231 -11.90 8.34 -14.37
C TYR A 231 -10.95 7.71 -13.35
N CYS A 232 -11.48 6.74 -12.62
CA CYS A 232 -10.76 5.81 -11.79
C CYS A 232 -11.38 4.43 -11.99
N ARG A 233 -10.56 3.39 -12.16
CA ARG A 233 -10.97 2.00 -12.34
C ARG A 233 -10.10 1.09 -11.51
N ASP A 234 -10.74 0.25 -10.71
CA ASP A 234 -10.10 -0.88 -10.06
C ASP A 234 -10.19 -2.12 -10.97
N THR A 235 -9.14 -2.93 -11.00
CA THR A 235 -9.20 -4.36 -11.35
C THR A 235 -8.84 -5.17 -10.08
N PRO A 236 -8.99 -6.51 -10.06
CA PRO A 236 -8.59 -7.32 -8.90
C PRO A 236 -7.15 -7.08 -8.44
N SER A 237 -6.31 -6.61 -9.36
CA SER A 237 -4.87 -6.43 -9.18
C SER A 237 -4.35 -5.06 -9.59
N SER A 238 -5.14 -4.09 -10.01
CA SER A 238 -4.59 -2.81 -10.47
C SER A 238 -5.54 -1.64 -10.22
N LEU A 239 -4.97 -0.45 -10.15
CA LEU A 239 -5.68 0.81 -10.04
C LEU A 239 -5.27 1.68 -11.22
N GLU A 240 -6.22 2.01 -12.09
CA GLU A 240 -6.02 2.92 -13.21
C GLU A 240 -6.79 4.22 -12.98
N PHE A 241 -6.14 5.36 -13.15
CA PHE A 241 -6.81 6.66 -13.04
C PHE A 241 -6.22 7.70 -13.98
N GLY A 242 -7.03 8.69 -14.34
CA GLY A 242 -6.59 9.77 -15.23
C GLY A 242 -7.74 10.47 -15.93
N ALA A 243 -7.44 11.04 -17.09
CA ALA A 243 -8.40 11.75 -17.92
C ALA A 243 -8.67 10.99 -19.25
N SER A 244 -9.95 10.84 -19.59
CA SER A 244 -10.42 10.10 -20.76
C SER A 244 -10.51 10.97 -22.02
N GLY A 245 -10.19 10.41 -23.19
CA GLY A 245 -10.13 11.10 -24.48
C GLY A 245 -8.75 11.05 -25.14
N LYS A 246 -8.66 11.44 -26.42
CA LYS A 246 -7.40 11.51 -27.18
C LYS A 246 -6.54 12.71 -26.79
N THR A 247 -7.17 13.82 -26.41
CA THR A 247 -6.54 15.08 -25.98
C THR A 247 -7.28 15.65 -24.76
N PRO A 248 -7.25 14.94 -23.62
CA PRO A 248 -8.13 15.28 -22.50
C PRO A 248 -7.72 16.55 -21.77
N GLY A 249 -6.51 17.08 -22.02
CA GLY A 249 -5.94 18.21 -21.29
C GLY A 249 -5.22 17.79 -20.00
N ALA A 250 -4.62 18.76 -19.31
CA ALA A 250 -3.79 18.51 -18.12
C ALA A 250 -4.60 17.98 -16.94
N LEU A 251 -4.14 16.85 -16.36
CA LEU A 251 -4.50 16.47 -15.01
C LEU A 251 -3.76 17.39 -14.04
N ARG A 252 -4.45 17.86 -13.00
CA ARG A 252 -3.91 18.83 -12.04
C ARG A 252 -3.56 18.16 -10.73
N ALA A 253 -2.57 18.70 -10.02
CA ALA A 253 -2.13 18.23 -8.72
C ALA A 253 -2.15 19.36 -7.69
N LEU A 254 -2.37 19.00 -6.42
CA LEU A 254 -2.28 19.89 -5.26
C LEU A 254 -1.31 19.32 -4.24
N LEU A 255 -0.44 20.19 -3.73
CA LEU A 255 0.46 19.92 -2.61
C LEU A 255 -0.13 20.53 -1.33
N ASP A 256 0.21 19.98 -0.17
CA ASP A 256 -0.23 20.43 1.17
C ASP A 256 -1.74 20.23 1.48
N ASP A 257 -2.16 20.40 2.74
CA ASP A 257 -3.52 20.10 3.23
C ASP A 257 -4.60 21.11 2.76
N GLY A 258 -4.24 22.12 1.97
CA GLY A 258 -5.12 23.21 1.54
C GLY A 258 -5.71 23.03 0.13
N LEU A 259 -7.00 23.28 -0.03
CA LEU A 259 -7.66 23.37 -1.34
C LEU A 259 -7.78 24.85 -1.76
N PRO A 260 -7.17 25.29 -2.88
CA PRO A 260 -7.23 26.70 -3.27
C PRO A 260 -8.65 27.06 -3.72
N THR A 261 -9.26 28.06 -3.09
CA THR A 261 -10.65 28.48 -3.34
C THR A 261 -10.79 29.50 -4.48
N PHE A 262 -9.70 30.17 -4.86
CA PHE A 262 -9.67 31.18 -5.94
C PHE A 262 -8.43 31.01 -6.82
N HIS A 263 -8.54 31.41 -8.08
CA HIS A 263 -7.45 31.34 -9.05
C HIS A 263 -6.33 32.35 -8.72
N ARG A 264 -5.15 31.84 -8.36
CA ARG A 264 -3.92 32.64 -8.12
C ARG A 264 -2.79 32.34 -9.12
N GLY A 265 -3.12 31.72 -10.25
CA GLY A 265 -2.15 31.20 -11.21
C GLY A 265 -1.60 29.82 -10.83
N CYS A 266 -0.62 29.31 -11.58
CA CYS A 266 0.01 28.02 -11.31
C CYS A 266 0.80 28.03 -10.00
N CYS A 267 1.10 26.84 -9.48
CA CYS A 267 2.00 26.72 -8.34
C CYS A 267 3.37 27.32 -8.63
N SER A 268 3.93 28.04 -7.67
CA SER A 268 5.21 28.74 -7.76
C SER A 268 5.79 28.95 -6.37
N GLY A 269 7.03 29.45 -6.26
CA GLY A 269 7.61 29.81 -4.96
C GLY A 269 6.74 30.81 -4.16
N ASN A 270 6.00 31.68 -4.85
CA ASN A 270 5.10 32.67 -4.24
C ASN A 270 3.70 32.12 -3.94
N ASN A 271 3.27 31.06 -4.63
CA ASN A 271 1.98 30.40 -4.44
C ASN A 271 2.17 28.88 -4.38
N PRO A 272 2.84 28.33 -3.34
CA PRO A 272 3.22 26.92 -3.29
C PRO A 272 2.02 25.97 -3.12
N ASP A 273 0.89 26.50 -2.66
CA ASP A 273 -0.41 25.82 -2.43
C ASP A 273 -1.34 25.88 -3.65
N SER A 274 -0.90 26.49 -4.76
CA SER A 274 -1.72 26.61 -5.98
C SER A 274 -1.63 25.35 -6.86
N VAL A 275 -2.37 25.37 -7.97
CA VAL A 275 -2.51 24.22 -8.88
C VAL A 275 -1.21 23.95 -9.64
N CYS A 276 -0.70 22.72 -9.51
CA CYS A 276 0.40 22.19 -10.30
C CYS A 276 -0.09 21.22 -11.39
N ASN A 277 0.82 20.82 -12.28
CA ASN A 277 0.70 19.64 -13.11
C ASN A 277 1.07 18.36 -12.35
N THR A 278 0.48 17.26 -12.77
CA THR A 278 0.76 15.92 -12.26
C THR A 278 2.12 15.39 -12.73
N PRO A 279 2.75 14.44 -12.01
CA PRO A 279 4.10 13.99 -12.28
C PRO A 279 4.19 13.28 -13.63
N GLN A 280 5.34 13.40 -14.28
CA GLN A 280 5.65 12.68 -15.53
C GLN A 280 6.68 11.56 -15.37
N LYS A 281 7.55 11.67 -14.36
CA LYS A 281 8.65 10.73 -14.20
C LYS A 281 8.10 9.39 -13.74
N VAL A 282 8.52 8.33 -14.42
CA VAL A 282 8.14 6.96 -14.06
C VAL A 282 8.45 6.67 -12.59
N ALA A 283 9.63 7.08 -12.10
CA ALA A 283 10.02 6.90 -10.70
C ALA A 283 9.09 7.60 -9.69
N ASP A 284 8.53 8.77 -10.03
CA ASP A 284 7.58 9.48 -9.16
C ASP A 284 6.26 8.70 -9.08
N VAL A 285 5.79 8.16 -10.21
CA VAL A 285 4.55 7.37 -10.27
C VAL A 285 4.72 6.01 -9.62
N GLU A 286 5.87 5.35 -9.80
CA GLU A 286 6.20 4.13 -9.07
C GLU A 286 6.15 4.37 -7.57
N LYS A 287 6.74 5.47 -7.09
CA LYS A 287 6.67 5.84 -5.68
C LYS A 287 5.24 6.09 -5.21
N LEU A 288 4.44 6.84 -5.97
CA LEU A 288 3.02 7.06 -5.67
C LEU A 288 2.28 5.73 -5.51
N CYS A 289 2.43 4.83 -6.47
CA CYS A 289 1.76 3.53 -6.46
C CYS A 289 2.23 2.64 -5.30
N GLN A 290 3.51 2.70 -4.93
CA GLN A 290 4.04 2.01 -3.75
C GLN A 290 3.42 2.54 -2.45
N ASP A 291 3.26 3.87 -2.31
CA ASP A 291 2.60 4.48 -1.15
C ASP A 291 1.11 4.07 -1.04
N LEU A 292 0.49 3.75 -2.19
CA LEU A 292 -0.87 3.23 -2.29
C LEU A 292 -0.97 1.71 -2.13
N GLY A 293 0.15 1.01 -1.92
CA GLY A 293 0.21 -0.43 -1.67
C GLY A 293 0.38 -1.31 -2.92
N TYR A 294 0.66 -0.73 -4.09
CA TYR A 294 0.88 -1.45 -5.36
C TYR A 294 2.35 -1.80 -5.61
N LEU A 295 2.63 -2.70 -6.57
CA LEU A 295 3.99 -3.14 -6.93
C LEU A 295 4.81 -2.02 -7.58
N GLY A 296 4.15 -1.19 -8.38
CA GLY A 296 4.76 -0.16 -9.18
C GLY A 296 3.71 0.60 -9.98
N GLY A 297 4.17 1.58 -10.73
CA GLY A 297 3.30 2.52 -11.42
C GLY A 297 3.85 2.91 -12.77
N LYS A 298 2.98 3.12 -13.76
CA LYS A 298 3.36 3.56 -15.10
C LYS A 298 2.53 4.77 -15.52
N VAL A 299 3.17 5.69 -16.24
CA VAL A 299 2.46 6.72 -17.01
C VAL A 299 2.00 6.08 -18.30
N ILE A 300 0.68 5.88 -18.45
CA ILE A 300 0.10 5.25 -19.64
C ILE A 300 0.07 6.24 -20.81
N ALA A 301 -0.12 7.53 -20.49
CA ALA A 301 -0.15 8.57 -21.51
C ALA A 301 0.31 9.91 -20.94
N ALA A 302 1.14 10.58 -21.74
CA ALA A 302 1.57 11.96 -21.53
C ALA A 302 1.32 12.75 -22.83
N GLN A 303 1.06 14.05 -22.71
CA GLN A 303 0.80 14.92 -23.86
C GLN A 303 1.86 16.03 -23.90
N LYS A 304 2.33 16.40 -25.10
CA LYS A 304 3.08 17.65 -25.35
C LYS A 304 2.12 18.83 -25.36
N THR A 305 2.52 19.97 -24.81
CA THR A 305 1.56 20.98 -24.35
C THR A 305 2.16 22.38 -24.37
N SER A 306 1.29 23.39 -24.42
CA SER A 306 1.56 24.81 -24.10
C SER A 306 1.27 25.19 -22.64
N SER A 307 0.95 24.24 -21.75
CA SER A 307 0.68 24.46 -20.33
C SER A 307 1.95 24.89 -19.59
N THR A 308 1.89 26.06 -18.97
CA THR A 308 2.97 26.70 -18.22
C THR A 308 2.98 26.38 -16.72
N CYS A 309 2.22 25.39 -16.24
CA CYS A 309 2.19 25.09 -14.81
C CYS A 309 3.31 24.11 -14.43
N PRO A 310 4.02 24.35 -13.31
CA PRO A 310 5.03 23.40 -12.85
C PRO A 310 4.51 22.04 -12.43
N GLU A 311 5.35 21.01 -12.51
CA GLU A 311 5.01 19.64 -12.07
C GLU A 311 5.32 19.38 -10.60
N VAL A 312 4.56 18.45 -10.00
CA VAL A 312 4.95 17.84 -8.72
C VAL A 312 5.90 16.66 -8.96
N THR A 313 6.82 16.43 -8.02
CA THR A 313 7.82 15.36 -8.07
C THR A 313 8.16 14.89 -6.66
N TRP A 314 8.74 13.69 -6.53
CA TRP A 314 9.16 13.12 -5.26
C TRP A 314 10.66 13.35 -5.02
N THR A 315 11.05 13.60 -3.76
CA THR A 315 12.47 13.64 -3.38
C THR A 315 12.73 12.94 -2.05
N THR A 316 13.95 12.43 -1.95
CA THR A 316 14.62 12.05 -0.71
C THR A 316 15.76 13.04 -0.48
N GLN A 317 15.74 13.79 0.63
CA GLN A 317 16.91 14.54 1.08
C GLN A 317 17.69 13.67 2.08
N GLU A 318 19.02 13.72 2.08
CA GLU A 318 19.83 13.07 3.11
C GLU A 318 19.32 13.49 4.51
N ASN A 319 19.10 12.52 5.38
CA ASN A 319 18.65 12.71 6.77
C ASN A 319 17.26 13.35 6.97
N LYS A 320 16.39 13.41 5.94
CA LYS A 320 14.98 13.79 6.10
C LYS A 320 14.06 12.79 5.43
N PRO A 321 12.86 12.54 5.99
CA PRO A 321 11.93 11.64 5.35
C PRO A 321 11.40 12.28 4.06
N GLY A 322 11.33 11.49 2.98
CA GLY A 322 10.93 11.96 1.66
C GLY A 322 9.55 12.61 1.63
N LYS A 323 9.35 13.53 0.69
CA LYS A 323 8.09 14.26 0.50
C LYS A 323 7.84 14.61 -0.98
N TRP A 324 6.57 14.79 -1.32
CA TRP A 324 6.18 15.40 -2.59
C TRP A 324 6.40 16.92 -2.55
N PHE A 325 6.87 17.49 -3.64
CA PHE A 325 7.11 18.93 -3.78
C PHE A 325 7.10 19.34 -5.26
N SER A 326 7.22 20.63 -5.56
CA SER A 326 7.52 21.11 -6.91
C SER A 326 8.83 21.88 -6.91
N LYS A 327 9.60 21.75 -8.00
CA LYS A 327 10.74 22.63 -8.28
C LYS A 327 10.31 23.97 -8.89
N PHE A 328 9.03 24.11 -9.23
CA PHE A 328 8.47 25.23 -9.99
C PHE A 328 9.00 25.37 -11.43
N ASP A 329 9.64 24.31 -11.94
CA ASP A 329 10.05 24.20 -13.33
C ASP A 329 8.85 23.86 -14.21
N THR A 330 8.70 24.56 -15.33
CA THR A 330 7.63 24.30 -16.30
C THR A 330 8.03 23.17 -17.25
N PRO A 331 7.38 21.99 -17.18
CA PRO A 331 7.75 20.86 -18.01
C PRO A 331 7.27 21.04 -19.46
N SER A 332 7.95 20.41 -20.41
CA SER A 332 7.55 20.38 -21.83
C SER A 332 6.36 19.45 -22.11
N SER A 333 5.92 18.68 -21.11
CA SER A 333 4.77 17.77 -21.17
C SER A 333 4.08 17.62 -19.81
N PHE A 334 2.88 17.01 -19.77
CA PHE A 334 2.29 16.50 -18.52
C PHE A 334 1.77 15.06 -18.70
N GLY A 335 1.81 14.26 -17.63
CA GLY A 335 1.16 12.95 -17.58
C GLY A 335 -0.34 13.11 -17.35
N PHE A 336 -1.19 12.29 -17.97
CA PHE A 336 -2.64 12.39 -17.80
C PHE A 336 -3.36 11.05 -17.61
N LYS A 337 -2.63 9.93 -17.67
CA LYS A 337 -3.13 8.60 -17.32
C LYS A 337 -2.06 7.81 -16.57
N TYR A 338 -2.47 7.17 -15.50
CA TYR A 338 -1.61 6.43 -14.58
C TYR A 338 -2.20 5.06 -14.31
N LYS A 339 -1.35 4.05 -14.22
CA LYS A 339 -1.72 2.71 -13.77
C LYS A 339 -0.81 2.30 -12.64
N CYS A 340 -1.38 2.01 -11.49
CA CYS A 340 -0.73 1.28 -10.42
C CYS A 340 -1.00 -0.21 -10.62
N GLU A 341 0.06 -0.99 -10.81
CA GLU A 341 -0.04 -2.43 -11.04
C GLU A 341 0.23 -3.16 -9.73
N GLY A 342 -0.66 -4.08 -9.39
CA GLY A 342 -0.54 -5.08 -8.33
C GLY A 342 -0.51 -6.49 -8.93
N ILE A 343 -0.65 -7.52 -8.10
CA ILE A 343 -0.62 -8.94 -8.52
C ILE A 343 -2.05 -9.46 -8.55
N ASP A 344 -2.46 -10.17 -9.62
CA ASP A 344 -3.69 -10.98 -9.60
C ASP A 344 -3.48 -12.13 -8.61
N LEU A 345 -4.12 -12.02 -7.44
CA LEU A 345 -4.09 -13.03 -6.39
C LEU A 345 -5.24 -14.04 -6.54
N ASP A 346 -5.55 -14.44 -7.77
CA ASP A 346 -6.47 -15.55 -7.96
C ASP A 346 -5.81 -16.84 -7.45
N GLU A 347 -6.46 -17.49 -6.49
CA GLU A 347 -5.95 -18.60 -5.67
C GLU A 347 -5.63 -19.90 -6.45
N ASP A 348 -5.81 -19.95 -7.77
CA ASP A 348 -5.76 -21.19 -8.57
C ASP A 348 -4.94 -21.14 -9.87
N SER A 349 -4.07 -20.14 -10.07
CA SER A 349 -3.13 -20.16 -11.21
C SER A 349 -1.67 -20.27 -10.76
N ASP A 350 -0.88 -21.08 -11.47
CA ASP A 350 0.58 -21.09 -11.38
C ASP A 350 1.13 -19.72 -11.82
N VAL A 351 1.09 -18.74 -10.92
CA VAL A 351 1.50 -17.36 -11.21
C VAL A 351 3.03 -17.31 -11.38
N GLU A 352 3.49 -17.15 -12.62
CA GLU A 352 4.86 -16.77 -12.95
C GLU A 352 5.03 -15.26 -12.82
N LEU A 353 5.34 -14.80 -11.60
CA LEU A 353 5.44 -13.38 -11.25
C LEU A 353 6.45 -12.64 -12.14
N GLY A 354 7.53 -13.31 -12.54
CA GLY A 354 8.52 -12.73 -13.44
C GLY A 354 7.97 -12.41 -14.84
N VAL A 355 7.09 -13.27 -15.38
CA VAL A 355 6.45 -13.05 -16.69
C VAL A 355 5.47 -11.88 -16.64
N GLN A 356 4.68 -11.79 -15.58
CA GLN A 356 3.78 -10.65 -15.36
C GLN A 356 4.53 -9.31 -15.25
N MET A 357 5.80 -9.35 -14.86
CA MET A 357 6.68 -8.18 -14.79
C MET A 357 7.42 -7.88 -16.09
N GLY A 358 7.02 -8.50 -17.21
CA GLY A 358 7.60 -8.27 -18.53
C GLY A 358 9.01 -8.84 -18.69
N MET A 359 9.36 -9.87 -17.92
CA MET A 359 10.62 -10.61 -18.05
C MET A 359 10.34 -12.00 -18.63
N LYS A 360 11.32 -12.57 -19.33
CA LYS A 360 11.25 -13.94 -19.84
C LYS A 360 11.79 -14.89 -18.78
N LYS A 361 11.10 -16.01 -18.52
CA LYS A 361 11.66 -17.12 -17.74
C LYS A 361 12.81 -17.76 -18.52
N VAL A 362 14.00 -17.79 -17.95
CA VAL A 362 15.22 -18.29 -18.62
C VAL A 362 15.69 -19.63 -18.11
N SER A 363 15.33 -19.98 -16.88
CA SER A 363 15.52 -21.32 -16.36
C SER A 363 14.50 -21.66 -15.28
N GLU A 364 14.30 -22.96 -15.11
CA GLU A 364 13.52 -23.55 -14.05
C GLU A 364 14.15 -24.89 -13.67
N TRP A 365 14.31 -25.15 -12.38
CA TRP A 365 14.72 -26.46 -11.88
C TRP A 365 14.11 -26.72 -10.51
N THR A 366 14.11 -27.99 -10.10
CA THR A 366 13.71 -28.40 -8.76
C THR A 366 14.90 -29.02 -8.06
N ASP A 367 15.31 -28.40 -6.96
CA ASP A 367 16.24 -28.95 -5.99
C ASP A 367 15.46 -29.82 -5.00
N THR A 368 16.02 -30.97 -4.61
CA THR A 368 15.33 -32.07 -3.92
C THR A 368 16.17 -32.59 -2.77
N GLU A 369 15.60 -32.63 -1.57
CA GLU A 369 16.33 -32.89 -0.33
C GLU A 369 17.00 -34.27 -0.28
N GLU A 370 16.45 -35.24 -0.99
CA GLU A 370 17.01 -36.58 -1.09
C GLU A 370 18.26 -36.63 -2.00
N VAL A 371 18.54 -35.60 -2.79
CA VAL A 371 19.65 -35.54 -3.76
C VAL A 371 20.76 -34.63 -3.23
N CYS A 372 21.81 -35.23 -2.66
CA CYS A 372 22.94 -34.49 -2.08
C CYS A 372 24.01 -34.06 -3.10
N ALA A 373 23.59 -33.77 -4.33
CA ALA A 373 24.42 -33.26 -5.42
C ALA A 373 23.73 -32.05 -6.05
N SER A 374 24.50 -31.11 -6.61
CA SER A 374 23.95 -29.88 -7.19
C SER A 374 22.98 -30.21 -8.32
N GLN A 375 21.79 -29.62 -8.28
CA GLN A 375 20.75 -29.79 -9.31
C GLN A 375 20.60 -28.56 -10.20
N LEU A 376 21.51 -27.59 -10.05
CA LEU A 376 21.59 -26.43 -10.94
C LEU A 376 21.68 -26.82 -12.43
N PRO A 377 20.96 -26.10 -13.30
CA PRO A 377 21.19 -26.15 -14.73
C PRO A 377 22.63 -25.75 -15.10
N THR A 378 23.13 -26.23 -16.23
CA THR A 378 24.48 -25.89 -16.73
C THR A 378 24.65 -24.39 -17.05
N LYS A 379 23.58 -23.72 -17.47
CA LYS A 379 23.52 -22.27 -17.70
C LYS A 379 22.22 -21.68 -17.11
N PRO A 380 22.16 -21.45 -15.78
CA PRO A 380 20.93 -20.99 -15.12
C PRO A 380 20.40 -19.65 -15.65
N TRP A 381 21.29 -18.78 -16.13
CA TRP A 381 20.91 -17.49 -16.70
C TRP A 381 20.80 -17.50 -18.23
N GLY A 382 20.95 -18.64 -18.91
CA GLY A 382 20.91 -18.70 -20.37
C GLY A 382 21.83 -17.66 -21.01
N ASP A 383 21.26 -16.83 -21.90
CA ASP A 383 21.96 -15.73 -22.57
C ASP A 383 21.89 -14.38 -21.83
N CYS A 384 21.19 -14.28 -20.68
CA CYS A 384 21.00 -13.00 -19.98
C CYS A 384 22.32 -12.29 -19.64
N ALA A 385 23.34 -13.06 -19.24
CA ALA A 385 24.67 -12.53 -18.93
C ALA A 385 25.38 -12.01 -20.19
N LYS A 386 25.29 -12.76 -21.30
CA LYS A 386 25.83 -12.37 -22.61
C LYS A 386 25.16 -11.10 -23.15
N GLU A 387 23.85 -10.99 -22.97
CA GLU A 387 23.04 -9.84 -23.39
C GLU A 387 23.18 -8.62 -22.47
N LYS A 388 23.88 -8.77 -21.34
CA LYS A 388 23.97 -7.78 -20.26
C LYS A 388 22.59 -7.29 -19.84
N SER A 389 21.66 -8.23 -19.56
CA SER A 389 20.32 -7.87 -19.10
C SER A 389 20.42 -6.99 -17.84
N ASP A 390 19.77 -5.83 -17.85
CA ASP A 390 19.82 -4.89 -16.72
C ASP A 390 18.78 -5.18 -15.64
N LYS A 391 17.87 -6.13 -15.90
CA LYS A 391 16.75 -6.47 -15.03
C LYS A 391 16.61 -7.97 -14.92
N ILE A 392 16.64 -8.47 -13.68
CA ILE A 392 16.52 -9.89 -13.37
C ILE A 392 15.49 -10.12 -12.27
N GLY A 393 14.91 -11.32 -12.28
CA GLY A 393 13.99 -11.80 -11.26
C GLY A 393 14.33 -13.22 -10.82
N ILE A 394 13.98 -13.54 -9.59
CA ILE A 394 14.00 -14.91 -9.08
C ILE A 394 12.71 -15.21 -8.35
N GLN A 395 12.12 -16.36 -8.64
CA GLN A 395 11.02 -16.96 -7.88
C GLN A 395 11.47 -18.29 -7.30
N ILE A 396 11.17 -18.49 -6.02
CA ILE A 396 11.55 -19.69 -5.26
C ILE A 396 10.27 -20.20 -4.63
N THR A 397 9.90 -21.45 -4.91
CA THR A 397 8.66 -22.05 -4.43
C THR A 397 8.94 -23.42 -3.85
N TYR A 398 8.81 -23.55 -2.54
CA TYR A 398 8.88 -24.85 -1.87
C TYR A 398 7.54 -25.59 -2.04
N LYS A 399 7.56 -26.92 -2.05
CA LYS A 399 6.34 -27.77 -2.12
C LYS A 399 5.29 -27.43 -1.06
N SER A 400 5.69 -26.83 0.05
CA SER A 400 4.79 -26.35 1.12
C SER A 400 3.97 -25.10 0.77
N GLY A 401 4.25 -24.46 -0.37
CA GLY A 401 3.75 -23.13 -0.72
C GLY A 401 4.52 -22.00 -0.04
N TYR A 402 5.57 -22.30 0.73
CA TYR A 402 6.51 -21.29 1.21
C TYR A 402 7.29 -20.77 0.00
N TYR A 403 7.26 -19.46 -0.24
CA TYR A 403 7.81 -18.90 -1.47
C TYR A 403 8.51 -17.58 -1.23
N ALA A 404 9.35 -17.20 -2.17
CA ALA A 404 9.94 -15.88 -2.24
C ALA A 404 10.10 -15.43 -3.68
N PHE A 405 10.03 -14.12 -3.86
CA PHE A 405 10.26 -13.50 -5.15
C PHE A 405 11.00 -12.18 -4.97
N ALA A 406 11.98 -11.91 -5.82
CA ALA A 406 12.73 -10.67 -5.82
C ALA A 406 13.07 -10.21 -7.23
N VAL A 407 13.12 -8.89 -7.42
CA VAL A 407 13.53 -8.23 -8.67
C VAL A 407 14.66 -7.25 -8.41
N TYR A 408 15.65 -7.30 -9.29
CA TYR A 408 16.82 -6.43 -9.27
C TYR A 408 16.93 -5.70 -10.60
N GLU A 409 17.32 -4.43 -10.54
CA GLU A 409 17.59 -3.56 -11.68
C GLU A 409 18.95 -2.89 -11.48
N GLY A 410 19.62 -2.49 -12.56
CA GLY A 410 21.00 -1.98 -12.50
C GLY A 410 22.04 -3.10 -12.44
N VAL A 411 21.77 -4.26 -13.03
CA VAL A 411 22.66 -5.44 -13.04
C VAL A 411 23.43 -5.65 -14.35
N ALA A 412 23.24 -4.81 -15.38
CA ALA A 412 23.89 -4.98 -16.69
C ALA A 412 25.42 -5.07 -16.61
N GLU A 413 26.01 -4.29 -15.72
CA GLU A 413 27.46 -4.28 -15.48
C GLU A 413 27.83 -5.06 -14.22
N LYS A 414 27.02 -6.03 -13.77
CA LYS A 414 27.24 -6.83 -12.55
C LYS A 414 27.40 -8.33 -12.81
N TRP A 415 27.13 -8.78 -14.02
CA TRP A 415 27.31 -10.17 -14.46
C TRP A 415 28.76 -10.64 -14.30
N GLY A 416 28.94 -11.87 -13.81
CA GLY A 416 30.25 -12.53 -13.74
C GLY A 416 31.14 -12.11 -12.57
N LYS A 417 30.67 -11.26 -11.66
CA LYS A 417 31.51 -10.67 -10.60
C LYS A 417 30.80 -10.48 -9.26
N SER A 418 31.61 -10.18 -8.26
CA SER A 418 31.16 -9.59 -7.01
C SER A 418 31.00 -8.08 -7.12
N PHE A 419 30.11 -7.53 -6.32
CA PHE A 419 29.82 -6.10 -6.28
C PHE A 419 29.24 -5.69 -4.93
N ASP A 420 29.25 -4.38 -4.67
CA ASP A 420 28.61 -3.80 -3.50
C ASP A 420 27.11 -4.08 -3.46
N ASP A 421 26.60 -4.32 -2.26
CA ASP A 421 25.22 -4.64 -1.94
C ASP A 421 24.19 -3.87 -2.81
N LEU A 422 23.51 -4.61 -3.70
CA LEU A 422 22.41 -4.11 -4.51
C LEU A 422 21.07 -4.48 -3.87
N LYS A 423 20.34 -3.48 -3.39
CA LYS A 423 18.98 -3.68 -2.86
C LYS A 423 18.02 -4.08 -3.96
N ALA A 424 17.16 -5.04 -3.65
CA ALA A 424 16.05 -5.41 -4.51
C ALA A 424 15.12 -4.22 -4.72
N LYS A 425 14.67 -4.01 -5.96
CA LYS A 425 13.58 -3.07 -6.26
C LYS A 425 12.25 -3.57 -5.76
N MET A 426 12.12 -4.89 -5.64
CA MET A 426 10.91 -5.54 -5.18
C MET A 426 11.23 -6.84 -4.47
N ILE A 427 10.53 -7.10 -3.38
CA ILE A 427 10.56 -8.36 -2.64
C ILE A 427 9.15 -8.81 -2.25
N ARG A 428 8.94 -10.12 -2.26
CA ARG A 428 7.72 -10.81 -1.83
C ARG A 428 8.08 -12.11 -1.11
N GLY A 429 7.11 -12.65 -0.39
CA GLY A 429 7.29 -13.87 0.37
C GLY A 429 8.38 -13.68 1.44
N TRP A 430 9.19 -14.71 1.67
CA TRP A 430 10.14 -14.67 2.79
C TRP A 430 11.34 -13.73 2.61
N PHE A 431 11.58 -13.16 1.42
CA PHE A 431 12.54 -12.05 1.29
C PHE A 431 12.14 -10.85 2.17
N GLN A 432 10.84 -10.62 2.41
CA GLN A 432 10.35 -9.52 3.26
C GLN A 432 10.80 -9.65 4.73
N SER A 433 11.19 -10.85 5.16
CA SER A 433 11.73 -11.07 6.50
C SER A 433 13.18 -10.59 6.66
N SER A 434 13.84 -10.25 5.55
CA SER A 434 15.21 -9.76 5.48
C SER A 434 15.24 -8.43 4.72
N PRO A 435 14.64 -7.35 5.25
CA PRO A 435 14.56 -6.05 4.55
C PRO A 435 15.94 -5.43 4.32
N GLU A 436 16.93 -5.83 5.12
CA GLU A 436 18.32 -5.42 4.94
C GLU A 436 19.10 -6.28 3.94
N GLY A 437 18.49 -7.33 3.41
CA GLY A 437 19.12 -8.21 2.44
C GLY A 437 19.46 -7.50 1.13
N ALA A 438 20.63 -7.81 0.57
CA ALA A 438 21.08 -7.22 -0.68
C ALA A 438 21.79 -8.28 -1.54
N LEU A 439 21.68 -8.13 -2.85
CA LEU A 439 22.38 -8.97 -3.82
C LEU A 439 23.85 -8.54 -3.89
N HIS A 440 24.78 -9.48 -3.87
CA HIS A 440 26.22 -9.16 -3.95
C HIS A 440 27.01 -10.03 -4.94
N TYR A 441 26.49 -11.19 -5.36
CA TYR A 441 27.03 -12.00 -6.47
C TYR A 441 25.95 -12.30 -7.52
N LEU A 442 26.32 -12.21 -8.79
CA LEU A 442 25.48 -12.58 -9.94
C LEU A 442 26.32 -13.32 -10.98
N ASP A 443 25.91 -14.54 -11.32
CA ASP A 443 26.60 -15.40 -12.29
C ASP A 443 28.11 -15.54 -12.01
N TYR A 444 28.46 -15.64 -10.73
CA TYR A 444 29.84 -15.50 -10.26
C TYR A 444 30.48 -16.86 -9.98
N LYS A 445 31.71 -17.07 -10.43
CA LYS A 445 32.51 -18.25 -10.07
C LYS A 445 33.66 -17.84 -9.17
N SER A 446 33.68 -18.34 -7.95
CA SER A 446 34.71 -18.07 -6.95
C SER A 446 36.07 -18.58 -7.44
N PRO A 447 37.10 -17.73 -7.59
CA PRO A 447 38.43 -18.16 -8.03
C PRO A 447 39.13 -19.09 -7.04
N SER A 448 38.89 -18.90 -5.74
CA SER A 448 39.54 -19.66 -4.67
C SER A 448 38.92 -21.04 -4.45
N SER A 449 37.59 -21.14 -4.50
CA SER A 449 36.87 -22.37 -4.19
C SER A 449 36.34 -23.11 -5.41
N GLY A 450 36.38 -22.48 -6.59
CA GLY A 450 35.73 -22.97 -7.82
C GLY A 450 34.21 -22.98 -7.77
N THR A 451 33.62 -22.58 -6.64
CA THR A 451 32.17 -22.63 -6.39
C THR A 451 31.46 -21.61 -7.28
N TYR A 452 30.45 -22.07 -8.00
CA TYR A 452 29.62 -21.22 -8.84
C TYR A 452 28.38 -20.74 -8.07
N TYR A 453 28.06 -19.47 -8.23
CA TYR A 453 26.96 -18.76 -7.60
C TYR A 453 26.12 -18.11 -8.69
N PRO A 454 25.04 -18.76 -9.15
CA PRO A 454 24.09 -18.12 -10.04
C PRO A 454 23.61 -16.79 -9.46
N ILE A 455 23.32 -16.77 -8.16
CA ILE A 455 22.83 -15.58 -7.44
C ILE A 455 23.04 -15.75 -5.92
N ALA A 456 23.56 -14.72 -5.26
CA ALA A 456 23.88 -14.79 -3.82
C ALA A 456 23.62 -13.45 -3.09
N TRP A 457 23.27 -13.54 -1.81
CA TRP A 457 22.80 -12.40 -1.03
C TRP A 457 23.57 -12.22 0.27
N SER A 458 23.73 -10.96 0.67
CA SER A 458 24.11 -10.61 2.03
C SER A 458 22.83 -10.52 2.87
N LYS A 459 22.87 -11.07 4.09
CA LYS A 459 21.82 -10.90 5.12
C LYS A 459 20.41 -11.36 4.69
N VAL A 460 20.31 -12.28 3.73
CA VAL A 460 19.04 -12.95 3.39
C VAL A 460 19.07 -14.35 3.96
N GLY A 461 18.02 -14.69 4.71
CA GLY A 461 17.84 -16.06 5.22
C GLY A 461 16.38 -16.48 5.17
N ASN A 462 16.16 -17.78 5.37
CA ASN A 462 14.83 -18.37 5.39
C ASN A 462 14.69 -19.44 6.50
N LEU A 463 13.74 -20.37 6.33
CA LEU A 463 13.47 -21.43 7.31
C LEU A 463 14.67 -22.40 7.49
N TRP A 464 15.39 -22.66 6.41
CA TRP A 464 16.43 -23.69 6.32
C TRP A 464 17.83 -23.11 6.11
N SER A 465 17.93 -21.91 5.54
CA SER A 465 19.20 -21.25 5.22
C SER A 465 19.37 -19.96 6.03
N GLU A 466 20.39 -19.85 6.87
CA GLU A 466 20.71 -18.61 7.58
C GLU A 466 21.31 -17.56 6.66
N ASN A 467 22.16 -18.02 5.72
CA ASN A 467 22.59 -17.26 4.56
C ASN A 467 22.12 -18.01 3.30
N PHE A 468 21.04 -17.53 2.70
CA PHE A 468 20.47 -18.11 1.51
C PHE A 468 21.26 -17.63 0.29
N ASP A 469 22.05 -18.51 -0.28
CA ASP A 469 22.71 -18.32 -1.57
C ASP A 469 22.35 -19.50 -2.46
N VAL A 470 22.10 -19.25 -3.74
CA VAL A 470 21.99 -20.32 -4.73
C VAL A 470 23.40 -20.62 -5.22
N THR A 471 23.84 -21.88 -5.14
CA THR A 471 25.22 -22.26 -5.39
C THR A 471 25.38 -23.69 -5.92
N SER A 472 26.44 -23.94 -6.69
CA SER A 472 26.81 -25.26 -7.21
C SER A 472 27.47 -26.17 -6.18
N ARG A 473 27.68 -25.69 -4.95
CA ARG A 473 28.23 -26.48 -3.85
C ARG A 473 27.16 -26.61 -2.77
N PRO A 474 26.31 -27.65 -2.83
CA PRO A 474 25.20 -27.81 -1.91
C PRO A 474 25.67 -27.87 -0.46
N GLU A 475 24.91 -27.22 0.42
CA GLU A 475 25.06 -27.35 1.87
C GLU A 475 23.76 -27.94 2.42
N GLY A 476 23.87 -28.98 3.26
CA GLY A 476 22.73 -29.77 3.72
C GLY A 476 21.86 -30.32 2.59
N CYS A 477 22.52 -30.75 1.50
CA CYS A 477 21.91 -31.30 0.29
C CYS A 477 21.05 -30.31 -0.51
N SER A 478 21.16 -28.99 -0.27
CA SER A 478 20.42 -27.98 -1.03
C SER A 478 21.36 -27.02 -1.77
N ASP A 479 21.00 -26.72 -3.02
CA ASP A 479 21.58 -25.64 -3.81
C ASP A 479 21.37 -24.26 -3.14
N GLY A 480 20.36 -24.13 -2.27
CA GLY A 480 20.05 -22.93 -1.47
C GLY A 480 20.76 -22.83 -0.12
N LYS A 481 21.82 -23.61 0.11
CA LYS A 481 22.60 -23.70 1.36
C LYS A 481 21.78 -23.95 2.63
N ALA A 482 21.07 -25.08 2.68
CA ALA A 482 20.28 -25.43 3.85
C ALA A 482 21.16 -25.93 5.01
N GLN A 483 21.09 -25.33 6.19
CA GLN A 483 21.70 -25.89 7.41
C GLN A 483 20.77 -26.88 8.13
N LYS A 484 19.51 -27.02 7.67
CA LYS A 484 18.47 -27.82 8.33
C LYS A 484 17.69 -28.65 7.31
N LYS A 485 17.40 -29.90 7.68
CA LYS A 485 16.53 -30.82 6.93
C LYS A 485 15.04 -30.43 6.99
N GLY A 486 14.22 -31.02 6.14
CA GLY A 486 12.76 -30.89 6.07
C GLY A 486 12.27 -29.79 5.13
N TRP A 487 13.04 -29.49 4.08
CA TRP A 487 12.66 -28.55 3.02
C TRP A 487 12.02 -29.26 1.81
N GLY A 488 12.24 -30.57 1.67
CA GLY A 488 11.61 -31.41 0.65
C GLY A 488 12.04 -31.01 -0.75
N ASN A 489 11.14 -30.40 -1.52
CA ASN A 489 11.44 -29.93 -2.88
C ASN A 489 11.30 -28.42 -2.95
N VAL A 490 12.24 -27.77 -3.61
CA VAL A 490 12.20 -26.34 -3.91
C VAL A 490 12.38 -26.10 -5.40
N LYS A 491 11.39 -25.45 -6.00
CA LYS A 491 11.42 -25.00 -7.39
C LYS A 491 12.06 -23.62 -7.46
N PHE A 492 13.09 -23.47 -8.28
CA PHE A 492 13.72 -22.22 -8.62
C PHE A 492 13.34 -21.82 -10.03
N GLN A 493 13.03 -20.54 -10.23
CA GLN A 493 12.73 -19.97 -11.53
C GLN A 493 13.48 -18.65 -11.66
N LEU A 494 14.27 -18.51 -12.72
CA LEU A 494 15.04 -17.30 -13.01
C LEU A 494 14.44 -16.58 -14.21
N TYR A 495 14.46 -15.26 -14.15
CA TYR A 495 13.88 -14.39 -15.17
C TYR A 495 14.85 -13.28 -15.53
N CYS A 496 14.88 -12.87 -16.79
CA CYS A 496 15.56 -11.64 -17.17
C CYS A 496 14.82 -10.91 -18.29
N LYS A 497 15.11 -9.62 -18.44
CA LYS A 497 14.64 -8.85 -19.58
C LYS A 497 15.53 -9.16 -20.79
N VAL A 498 14.94 -9.71 -21.84
CA VAL A 498 15.63 -9.93 -23.13
C VAL A 498 15.57 -8.62 -23.92
N LYS A 499 16.63 -8.27 -24.66
CA LYS A 499 16.58 -7.14 -25.59
C LYS A 499 15.61 -7.48 -26.72
N GLU A 500 14.65 -6.60 -27.00
CA GLU A 500 13.84 -6.75 -28.22
C GLU A 500 14.79 -6.67 -29.41
N GLU A 501 14.82 -7.70 -30.25
CA GLU A 501 15.49 -7.63 -31.55
C GLU A 501 14.78 -6.53 -32.34
N GLU A 502 15.51 -5.48 -32.72
CA GLU A 502 15.10 -4.60 -33.80
C GLU A 502 14.91 -5.50 -35.02
N LYS A 503 13.66 -5.82 -35.36
CA LYS A 503 13.35 -6.31 -36.69
C LYS A 503 13.71 -5.17 -37.63
N GLU A 504 14.83 -5.28 -38.32
CA GLU A 504 15.08 -4.55 -39.54
C GLU A 504 13.87 -4.77 -40.45
N GLU A 505 13.02 -3.75 -40.59
CA GLU A 505 12.15 -3.64 -41.76
C GLU A 505 13.08 -3.57 -42.97
N VAL A 506 13.21 -4.71 -43.64
CA VAL A 506 13.76 -4.75 -45.00
C VAL A 506 12.81 -3.91 -45.86
N GLN A 507 13.36 -2.80 -46.34
CA GLN A 507 12.70 -1.76 -47.13
C GLN A 507 12.33 -2.24 -48.53
#